data_AF-A0A140DST1-F1
#
_entry.id   AF-A0A140DST1-F1
#
_cell.length_a   1.000
_cell.length_b   1.000
_cell.length_c   1.000
_cell.angle_alpha   90.00
_cell.angle_beta   90.00
_cell.angle_gamma   90.00
#
_symmetry.space_group_name_H-M   'P 1'
#
loop_
_entity.id
_entity.type
_entity.pdbx_description
1 polymer ?
#
loop_
_entity_poly.entity_id
_entity_poly.type
_entity_poly.pdbx_seq_one_letter_code
_entity_poly.pdbx_strand_id
1 'polypeptide(L)'
;MIIDWHILSDGNPAQYQEQARAFFGNVSGKYAGNPAMIYELCNEPNGSDVTWPVVKSYAESVIQEIRANDKNALILVGTPQWNQAETEAGKDLLKDAGNMMYTVHFYAATHKDQQRQDLSTAYDQKLPMFVSEFGITEASGNGALDEQSGQTWIDLLDQDKISRVAWATSDKDEASSIFRPGTNPDSPSLSDLTEWGQWLRKAYTGKDTSEEKDSQDTSGSSEKTAELKSGDNELEVSLRQSNTWNSDGMVFTQFDLTLTNHSDQPVTGWSEVLNFTKEVSIDQSWNGDISASGNTVTVKPGQYHATIQAGESVKDIGFIVKSDGMVEQK
;
A
#
# COMPACT_ATOMS: atom_id res chain seq x y z
N MET A 1 -21.88 2.74 -0.52
CA MET A 1 -21.56 4.17 -0.68
C MET A 1 -21.23 4.72 0.68
N ILE A 2 -20.02 5.27 0.83
CA ILE A 2 -19.62 5.94 2.08
C ILE A 2 -19.98 7.42 1.92
N ILE A 3 -20.68 7.96 2.91
CA ILE A 3 -20.93 9.39 3.05
C ILE A 3 -19.98 9.88 4.13
N ASP A 4 -18.91 10.52 3.69
CA ASP A 4 -17.81 10.95 4.53
C ASP A 4 -17.89 12.46 4.82
N TRP A 5 -17.87 12.81 6.10
CA TRP A 5 -17.65 14.18 6.55
C TRP A 5 -16.15 14.43 6.68
N HIS A 6 -15.59 14.91 5.57
CA HIS A 6 -14.16 14.91 5.29
C HIS A 6 -13.38 16.03 6.01
N ILE A 7 -13.26 15.92 7.33
CA ILE A 7 -12.36 16.80 8.11
C ILE A 7 -10.90 16.50 7.79
N LEU A 8 -10.08 17.55 7.77
CA LEU A 8 -8.64 17.45 7.57
C LEU A 8 -7.93 18.67 8.17
N SER A 9 -7.97 19.81 7.48
CA SER A 9 -7.27 21.03 7.91
C SER A 9 -7.88 21.70 9.15
N ASP A 10 -9.16 21.43 9.39
CA ASP A 10 -9.89 21.83 10.60
C ASP A 10 -9.52 20.98 11.82
N GLY A 11 -9.00 19.76 11.62
CA GLY A 11 -8.36 18.91 12.61
C GLY A 11 -9.28 18.34 13.70
N ASN A 12 -10.00 19.22 14.41
CA ASN A 12 -10.89 18.86 15.49
C ASN A 12 -12.33 18.66 14.99
N PRO A 13 -12.89 17.43 15.03
CA PRO A 13 -14.24 17.17 14.53
C PRO A 13 -15.32 17.98 15.27
N ALA A 14 -15.07 18.40 16.51
CA ALA A 14 -16.02 19.18 17.29
C ALA A 14 -16.20 20.62 16.76
N GLN A 15 -15.29 21.12 15.90
CA GLN A 15 -15.35 22.49 15.37
C GLN A 15 -16.65 22.77 14.61
N TYR A 16 -17.14 21.78 13.85
CA TYR A 16 -18.36 21.89 13.04
C TYR A 16 -19.43 20.86 13.45
N GLN A 17 -19.47 20.51 14.74
CA GLN A 17 -20.33 19.44 15.24
C GLN A 17 -21.81 19.63 14.90
N GLU A 18 -22.35 20.82 15.08
CA GLU A 18 -23.78 21.07 14.81
C GLU A 18 -24.10 20.98 13.31
N GLN A 19 -23.17 21.38 12.44
CA GLN A 19 -23.29 21.24 11.00
C GLN A 19 -23.25 19.75 10.59
N ALA A 20 -22.31 18.98 11.14
CA ALA A 20 -22.21 17.55 10.89
C ALA A 20 -23.47 16.82 11.37
N ARG A 21 -23.97 17.12 12.58
CA ARG A 21 -25.23 16.59 13.12
C ARG A 21 -26.41 16.88 12.20
N ALA A 22 -26.58 18.13 11.77
CA ALA A 22 -27.66 18.51 10.87
C ALA A 22 -27.54 17.82 9.50
N PHE A 23 -26.32 17.72 8.95
CA PHE A 23 -26.04 17.03 7.70
C PHE A 23 -26.40 15.55 7.79
N PHE A 24 -25.83 14.84 8.76
CA PHE A 24 -26.08 13.41 8.94
C PHE A 24 -27.52 13.10 9.35
N GLY A 25 -28.17 13.97 10.13
CA GLY A 25 -29.61 13.87 10.41
C GLY A 25 -30.46 13.93 9.13
N ASN A 26 -30.14 14.85 8.22
CA ASN A 26 -30.85 14.96 6.94
C ASN A 26 -30.57 13.76 6.02
N VAL A 27 -29.30 13.37 5.85
CA VAL A 27 -28.91 12.25 4.98
C VAL A 27 -29.49 10.94 5.50
N SER A 28 -29.37 10.65 6.80
CA SER A 28 -29.93 9.44 7.41
C SER A 28 -31.45 9.42 7.36
N GLY A 29 -32.13 10.55 7.57
CA GLY A 29 -33.59 10.65 7.41
C GLY A 29 -34.06 10.32 6.00
N LYS A 30 -33.31 10.77 4.98
CA LYS A 30 -33.64 10.53 3.57
C LYS A 30 -33.40 9.07 3.14
N TYR A 31 -32.34 8.44 3.65
CA TYR A 31 -31.90 7.12 3.20
C TYR A 31 -32.04 6.01 4.26
N ALA A 32 -32.85 6.23 5.29
CA ALA A 32 -33.06 5.27 6.38
C ALA A 32 -33.44 3.87 5.86
N GLY A 33 -32.78 2.84 6.40
CA GLY A 33 -33.03 1.44 6.04
C GLY A 33 -32.41 1.02 4.70
N ASN A 34 -31.67 1.89 4.01
CA ASN A 34 -30.94 1.51 2.82
C ASN A 34 -29.59 0.85 3.20
N PRO A 35 -29.41 -0.46 2.97
CA PRO A 35 -28.19 -1.17 3.38
C PRO A 35 -26.94 -0.76 2.58
N ALA A 36 -27.08 -0.01 1.48
CA ALA A 36 -25.95 0.47 0.70
C ALA A 36 -25.27 1.71 1.31
N MET A 37 -25.86 2.32 2.35
CA MET A 37 -25.36 3.54 2.99
C MET A 37 -24.44 3.23 4.18
N ILE A 38 -23.26 3.83 4.16
CA ILE A 38 -22.28 3.83 5.24
C ILE A 38 -22.00 5.29 5.59
N TYR A 39 -21.95 5.63 6.88
CA TYR A 39 -21.75 7.01 7.35
C TYR A 39 -20.40 7.14 8.05
N GLU A 40 -19.47 7.88 7.48
CA GLU A 40 -18.16 8.15 8.06
C GLU A 40 -18.15 9.53 8.71
N LEU A 41 -18.08 9.54 10.05
CA LEU A 41 -18.45 10.74 10.82
C LEU A 41 -17.39 11.83 10.80
N CYS A 42 -16.13 11.45 10.64
CA CYS A 42 -15.01 12.36 10.59
C CYS A 42 -13.84 11.62 9.94
N ASN A 43 -13.42 12.08 8.77
CA ASN A 43 -12.28 11.55 8.02
C ASN A 43 -11.02 11.51 8.89
N GLU A 44 -10.27 12.60 9.07
CA GLU A 44 -8.97 12.55 9.74
C GLU A 44 -8.87 13.49 10.95
N PRO A 45 -9.37 13.08 12.14
CA PRO A 45 -9.09 13.81 13.37
C PRO A 45 -7.58 13.96 13.62
N ASN A 46 -7.10 15.20 13.74
CA ASN A 46 -5.66 15.47 13.91
C ASN A 46 -5.39 16.75 14.73
N GLY A 47 -4.15 16.86 15.19
CA GLY A 47 -3.72 17.91 16.13
C GLY A 47 -3.43 17.35 17.52
N SER A 48 -2.53 18.00 18.26
CA SER A 48 -2.04 17.50 19.56
C SER A 48 -3.10 17.49 20.67
N ASP A 49 -4.14 18.30 20.54
CA ASP A 49 -5.27 18.42 21.47
C ASP A 49 -6.48 17.58 21.06
N VAL A 50 -6.48 17.00 19.85
CA VAL A 50 -7.55 16.14 19.33
C VAL A 50 -7.31 14.71 19.79
N THR A 51 -7.66 14.44 21.05
CA THR A 51 -7.51 13.14 21.70
C THR A 51 -8.74 12.24 21.48
N TRP A 52 -8.62 10.93 21.76
CA TRP A 52 -9.75 10.00 21.61
C TRP A 52 -11.02 10.44 22.37
N PRO A 53 -10.96 10.94 23.62
CA PRO A 53 -12.15 11.47 24.29
C PRO A 53 -12.86 12.61 23.55
N VAL A 54 -12.12 13.47 22.83
CA VAL A 54 -12.71 14.55 22.02
C VAL A 54 -13.45 13.96 20.83
N VAL A 55 -12.80 13.07 20.08
CA VAL A 55 -13.39 12.39 18.91
C VAL A 55 -14.61 11.55 19.32
N LYS A 56 -14.48 10.81 20.42
CA LYS A 56 -15.56 10.00 21.00
C LYS A 56 -16.78 10.84 21.35
N SER A 57 -16.60 11.97 22.05
CA SER A 57 -17.70 12.85 22.42
C SER A 57 -18.43 13.41 21.20
N TYR A 58 -17.68 13.79 20.16
CA TYR A 58 -18.27 14.21 18.88
C TYR A 58 -19.06 13.07 18.23
N ALA A 59 -18.44 11.90 18.10
CA ALA A 59 -19.03 10.74 17.45
C ALA A 59 -20.34 10.32 18.14
N GLU A 60 -20.36 10.21 19.48
CA GLU A 60 -21.59 9.87 20.23
C GLU A 60 -22.74 10.86 19.94
N SER A 61 -22.43 12.15 19.79
CA SER A 61 -23.43 13.17 19.48
C SER A 61 -24.00 13.05 18.06
N VAL A 62 -23.16 12.74 17.06
CA VAL A 62 -23.59 12.54 15.67
C VAL A 62 -24.31 11.19 15.47
N ILE A 63 -23.84 10.14 16.14
CA ILE A 63 -24.47 8.81 16.13
C ILE A 63 -25.91 8.91 16.61
N GLN A 64 -26.18 9.70 17.66
CA GLN A 64 -27.53 9.89 18.17
C GLN A 64 -28.49 10.41 17.08
N GLU A 65 -28.05 11.37 16.26
CA GLU A 65 -28.86 11.92 15.16
C GLU A 65 -29.11 10.89 14.06
N ILE A 66 -28.08 10.14 13.66
CA ILE A 66 -28.23 9.08 12.65
C ILE A 66 -29.18 8.00 13.16
N ARG A 67 -29.01 7.54 14.40
CA ARG A 67 -29.79 6.46 15.01
C ARG A 67 -31.24 6.82 15.29
N ALA A 68 -31.55 8.11 15.42
CA ALA A 68 -32.93 8.58 15.49
C ALA A 68 -33.72 8.25 14.21
N ASN A 69 -33.04 8.22 13.06
CA ASN A 69 -33.63 7.91 11.75
C ASN A 69 -33.39 6.44 11.34
N ASP A 70 -32.17 5.93 11.54
CA ASP A 70 -31.75 4.59 11.13
C ASP A 70 -31.01 3.85 12.26
N LYS A 71 -31.74 2.97 12.93
CA LYS A 71 -31.25 2.19 14.08
C LYS A 71 -30.12 1.22 13.73
N ASN A 72 -30.01 0.80 12.46
CA ASN A 72 -29.09 -0.26 12.02
C ASN A 72 -28.04 0.21 11.01
N ALA A 73 -28.05 1.48 10.59
CA ALA A 73 -27.02 2.10 9.75
C ALA A 73 -25.58 1.67 10.12
N LEU A 74 -24.74 1.36 9.13
CA LEU A 74 -23.32 1.12 9.37
C LEU A 74 -22.59 2.47 9.49
N ILE A 75 -21.87 2.67 10.60
CA ILE A 75 -21.19 3.92 10.91
C ILE A 75 -19.69 3.67 11.04
N LEU A 76 -18.88 4.49 10.37
CA LEU A 76 -17.43 4.53 10.50
C LEU A 76 -17.01 5.74 11.34
N VAL A 77 -16.07 5.55 12.26
CA VAL A 77 -15.61 6.60 13.17
C VAL A 77 -14.10 6.76 13.07
N GLY A 78 -13.68 7.97 12.72
CA GLY A 78 -12.27 8.37 12.71
C GLY A 78 -11.57 8.19 14.06
N THR A 79 -10.26 8.00 14.02
CA THR A 79 -9.40 7.99 15.20
C THR A 79 -8.37 9.11 15.13
N PRO A 80 -7.82 9.57 16.28
CA PRO A 80 -6.80 10.61 16.30
C PRO A 80 -5.58 10.30 15.42
N GLN A 81 -4.78 11.34 15.18
CA GLN A 81 -3.53 11.25 14.42
C GLN A 81 -3.73 10.78 12.98
N TRP A 82 -4.71 11.37 12.27
CA TRP A 82 -5.04 10.98 10.88
C TRP A 82 -5.36 9.48 10.76
N ASN A 83 -6.21 9.00 11.68
CA ASN A 83 -6.60 7.58 11.77
C ASN A 83 -5.45 6.60 12.00
N GLN A 84 -4.52 6.95 12.89
CA GLN A 84 -3.37 6.11 13.26
C GLN A 84 -3.36 5.72 14.74
N ALA A 85 -4.40 6.08 15.49
CA ALA A 85 -4.52 5.87 16.94
C ALA A 85 -5.60 4.82 17.31
N GLU A 86 -5.80 3.81 16.47
CA GLU A 86 -6.79 2.74 16.64
C GLU A 86 -6.60 1.94 17.94
N THR A 87 -5.36 1.73 18.37
CA THR A 87 -5.05 1.02 19.61
C THR A 87 -5.46 1.81 20.85
N GLU A 88 -5.43 3.15 20.81
CA GLU A 88 -5.93 4.01 21.90
C GLU A 88 -7.45 4.06 21.91
N ALA A 89 -8.08 4.19 20.73
CA ALA A 89 -9.53 4.15 20.61
C ALA A 89 -10.13 2.82 21.10
N GLY A 90 -9.45 1.71 20.83
CA GLY A 90 -9.84 0.37 21.26
C GLY A 90 -9.86 0.16 22.79
N LYS A 91 -9.19 1.01 23.56
CA LYS A 91 -9.20 0.94 25.04
C LYS A 91 -10.47 1.51 25.66
N ASP A 92 -11.19 2.38 24.95
CA ASP A 92 -12.39 3.06 25.45
C ASP A 92 -13.48 3.16 24.37
N LEU A 93 -14.10 2.02 24.07
CA LEU A 93 -15.10 1.88 23.01
C LEU A 93 -16.31 2.82 23.18
N LEU A 94 -16.93 3.18 22.05
CA LEU A 94 -18.18 3.96 22.01
C LEU A 94 -19.32 3.22 22.74
N LYS A 95 -20.18 3.96 23.44
CA LYS A 95 -21.38 3.39 24.05
C LYS A 95 -22.37 2.95 22.97
N ASP A 96 -23.15 1.90 23.26
CA ASP A 96 -24.15 1.35 22.34
C ASP A 96 -23.57 0.99 20.96
N ALA A 97 -22.42 0.30 20.98
CA ALA A 97 -21.53 0.11 19.85
C ALA A 97 -22.13 -0.54 18.58
N GLY A 98 -23.37 -1.04 18.64
CA GLY A 98 -24.24 -1.37 17.52
C GLY A 98 -23.54 -1.84 16.24
N ASN A 99 -23.89 -1.23 15.11
CA ASN A 99 -23.29 -1.49 13.81
C ASN A 99 -22.28 -0.39 13.47
N MET A 100 -21.09 -0.43 14.10
CA MET A 100 -20.05 0.58 13.94
C MET A 100 -18.66 -0.04 13.77
N MET A 101 -17.78 0.70 13.10
CA MET A 101 -16.38 0.35 12.87
C MET A 101 -15.50 1.58 13.06
N TYR A 102 -14.22 1.36 13.36
CA TYR A 102 -13.19 2.39 13.52
C TYR A 102 -12.37 2.48 12.23
N THR A 103 -12.05 3.70 11.79
CA THR A 103 -11.25 3.86 10.58
C THR A 103 -9.76 3.89 10.87
N VAL A 104 -9.00 3.34 9.92
CA VAL A 104 -7.53 3.35 9.91
C VAL A 104 -7.09 3.83 8.53
N HIS A 105 -6.18 4.80 8.45
CA HIS A 105 -5.66 5.28 7.18
C HIS A 105 -4.18 4.94 7.05
N PHE A 106 -3.74 4.64 5.82
CA PHE A 106 -2.31 4.46 5.57
C PHE A 106 -1.88 4.91 4.18
N TYR A 107 -0.63 5.34 4.09
CA TYR A 107 0.06 5.64 2.85
C TYR A 107 1.34 4.82 2.82
N ALA A 108 1.40 3.81 1.95
CA ALA A 108 2.34 2.70 2.11
C ALA A 108 3.82 3.08 2.03
N ALA A 109 4.16 4.19 1.36
CA ALA A 109 5.54 4.69 1.32
C ALA A 109 5.97 5.36 2.64
N THR A 110 5.00 5.82 3.45
CA THR A 110 5.24 6.45 4.75
C THR A 110 4.98 5.50 5.92
N HIS A 111 3.82 4.84 5.93
CA HIS A 111 3.37 3.98 7.02
C HIS A 111 3.73 2.52 6.71
N LYS A 112 4.75 2.01 7.41
CA LYS A 112 5.32 0.67 7.19
C LYS A 112 5.00 -0.28 8.35
N ASP A 113 6.01 -1.00 8.86
CA ASP A 113 5.81 -2.11 9.79
C ASP A 113 5.15 -1.71 11.11
N GLN A 114 5.48 -0.54 11.65
CA GLN A 114 4.91 -0.09 12.93
C GLN A 114 3.39 0.07 12.84
N GLN A 115 2.87 0.78 11.83
CA GLN A 115 1.42 0.96 11.68
C GLN A 115 0.71 -0.36 11.35
N ARG A 116 1.35 -1.26 10.58
CA ARG A 116 0.81 -2.61 10.37
C ARG A 116 0.67 -3.37 11.68
N GLN A 117 1.68 -3.28 12.56
CA GLN A 117 1.66 -3.90 13.88
C GLN A 117 0.59 -3.29 14.80
N ASP A 118 0.36 -1.98 14.71
CA ASP A 118 -0.68 -1.30 15.48
C ASP A 118 -2.09 -1.75 15.02
N LEU A 119 -2.31 -1.85 13.70
CA LEU A 119 -3.53 -2.43 13.13
C LEU A 119 -3.73 -3.89 13.57
N SER A 120 -2.69 -4.74 13.48
CA SER A 120 -2.78 -6.14 13.94
C SER A 120 -3.09 -6.23 15.43
N THR A 121 -2.53 -5.34 16.25
CA THR A 121 -2.81 -5.27 17.69
C THR A 121 -4.26 -4.91 17.95
N ALA A 122 -4.82 -3.92 17.24
CA ALA A 122 -6.22 -3.54 17.35
C ALA A 122 -7.16 -4.66 16.85
N TYR A 123 -6.79 -5.36 15.77
CA TYR A 123 -7.52 -6.52 15.26
C TYR A 123 -7.57 -7.68 16.28
N ASP A 124 -6.44 -7.99 16.93
CA ASP A 124 -6.37 -9.02 17.97
C ASP A 124 -7.23 -8.69 19.18
N GLN A 125 -7.35 -7.40 19.51
CA GLN A 125 -8.27 -6.86 20.52
C GLN A 125 -9.74 -6.87 20.09
N LYS A 126 -10.05 -7.38 18.89
CA LYS A 126 -11.41 -7.48 18.32
C LYS A 126 -12.07 -6.13 18.06
N LEU A 127 -11.26 -5.11 17.75
CA LEU A 127 -11.77 -3.84 17.26
C LEU A 127 -12.35 -4.03 15.84
N PRO A 128 -13.61 -3.66 15.57
CA PRO A 128 -14.14 -3.68 14.22
C PRO A 128 -13.51 -2.53 13.41
N MET A 129 -12.75 -2.85 12.37
CA MET A 129 -11.96 -1.86 11.62
C MET A 129 -12.32 -1.82 10.13
N PHE A 130 -12.19 -0.64 9.54
CA PHE A 130 -12.38 -0.39 8.12
C PHE A 130 -11.30 0.60 7.65
N VAL A 131 -10.58 0.30 6.56
CA VAL A 131 -9.65 1.27 5.97
C VAL A 131 -10.39 2.16 4.98
N SER A 132 -10.96 3.28 5.43
CA SER A 132 -11.77 4.14 4.54
C SER A 132 -10.93 4.95 3.57
N GLU A 133 -9.63 5.05 3.81
CA GLU A 133 -8.67 5.68 2.90
C GLU A 133 -7.32 4.98 2.94
N PHE A 134 -6.76 4.70 1.76
CA PHE A 134 -5.35 4.35 1.64
C PHE A 134 -4.74 4.77 0.31
N GLY A 135 -3.43 4.98 0.32
CA GLY A 135 -2.60 5.11 -0.89
C GLY A 135 -1.35 4.25 -0.78
N ILE A 136 -0.67 4.00 -1.89
CA ILE A 136 0.69 3.41 -1.87
C ILE A 136 1.79 4.44 -2.02
N THR A 137 1.43 5.72 -2.08
CA THR A 137 2.35 6.85 -2.15
C THR A 137 2.80 7.28 -0.74
N GLU A 138 3.46 8.44 -0.63
CA GLU A 138 3.70 9.08 0.65
C GLU A 138 2.42 9.75 1.18
N ALA A 139 2.35 9.98 2.50
CA ALA A 139 1.21 10.56 3.20
C ALA A 139 0.88 12.01 2.79
N SER A 140 1.74 12.65 1.98
CA SER A 140 1.45 13.96 1.39
C SER A 140 0.41 13.90 0.24
N GLY A 141 0.03 12.70 -0.20
CA GLY A 141 -0.76 12.49 -1.42
C GLY A 141 0.08 12.52 -2.71
N ASN A 142 1.40 12.61 -2.57
CA ASN A 142 2.34 12.67 -3.68
C ASN A 142 3.63 11.89 -3.36
N GLY A 143 4.64 11.99 -4.22
CA GLY A 143 5.94 11.35 -4.01
C GLY A 143 6.02 9.94 -4.61
N ALA A 144 6.93 9.13 -4.08
CA ALA A 144 7.17 7.80 -4.61
C ALA A 144 6.04 6.82 -4.28
N LEU A 145 5.74 5.91 -5.21
CA LEU A 145 4.90 4.74 -4.94
C LEU A 145 5.78 3.64 -4.31
N ASP A 146 5.30 3.03 -3.24
CA ASP A 146 5.91 1.85 -2.60
C ASP A 146 4.97 0.65 -2.81
N GLU A 147 5.03 0.06 -4.01
CA GLU A 147 4.17 -1.08 -4.41
C GLU A 147 4.38 -2.31 -3.52
N GLN A 148 5.60 -2.53 -3.01
CA GLN A 148 5.90 -3.66 -2.13
C GLN A 148 5.24 -3.48 -0.75
N SER A 149 5.41 -2.31 -0.14
CA SER A 149 4.72 -1.99 1.11
C SER A 149 3.21 -1.99 0.89
N GLY A 150 2.75 -1.49 -0.26
CA GLY A 150 1.35 -1.54 -0.70
C GLY A 150 0.81 -2.97 -0.71
N GLN A 151 1.50 -3.90 -1.37
CA GLN A 151 1.08 -5.30 -1.41
C GLN A 151 1.07 -5.94 -0.01
N THR A 152 2.07 -5.63 0.83
CA THR A 152 2.13 -6.12 2.22
C THR A 152 0.92 -5.67 3.04
N TRP A 153 0.47 -4.41 2.84
CA TRP A 153 -0.77 -3.92 3.43
C TRP A 153 -2.00 -4.64 2.90
N ILE A 154 -2.10 -4.81 1.57
CA ILE A 154 -3.23 -5.50 0.94
C ILE A 154 -3.37 -6.93 1.46
N ASP A 155 -2.27 -7.67 1.54
CA ASP A 155 -2.23 -9.06 2.03
C ASP A 155 -2.69 -9.14 3.49
N LEU A 156 -2.24 -8.23 4.35
CA LEU A 156 -2.67 -8.13 5.74
C LEU A 156 -4.19 -7.90 5.85
N LEU A 157 -4.71 -6.93 5.09
CA LEU A 157 -6.13 -6.58 5.11
C LEU A 157 -7.00 -7.71 4.54
N ASP A 158 -6.53 -8.42 3.51
CA ASP A 158 -7.22 -9.59 2.96
C ASP A 158 -7.24 -10.77 3.94
N GLN A 159 -6.12 -11.03 4.62
CA GLN A 159 -6.01 -12.06 5.66
C GLN A 159 -7.02 -11.82 6.78
N ASP A 160 -7.10 -10.57 7.25
CA ASP A 160 -7.93 -10.17 8.39
C ASP A 160 -9.36 -9.76 7.97
N LYS A 161 -9.66 -9.82 6.66
CA LYS A 161 -10.95 -9.48 6.05
C LYS A 161 -11.40 -8.04 6.35
N ILE A 162 -10.44 -7.13 6.39
CA ILE A 162 -10.67 -5.71 6.62
C ILE A 162 -10.95 -5.04 5.28
N SER A 163 -12.13 -4.41 5.18
CA SER A 163 -12.52 -3.65 3.99
C SER A 163 -11.65 -2.42 3.83
N ARG A 164 -11.39 -2.02 2.58
CA ARG A 164 -10.53 -0.88 2.26
C ARG A 164 -10.99 -0.07 1.03
N VAL A 165 -10.71 1.22 1.01
CA VAL A 165 -11.04 2.14 -0.10
C VAL A 165 -9.83 3.01 -0.46
N ALA A 166 -9.51 3.07 -1.76
CA ALA A 166 -8.31 3.73 -2.27
C ALA A 166 -8.51 5.24 -2.52
N TRP A 167 -7.50 6.03 -2.18
CA TRP A 167 -7.36 7.45 -2.48
C TRP A 167 -6.53 7.67 -3.75
N ALA A 168 -6.96 8.39 -4.79
CA ALA A 168 -8.28 8.96 -5.01
C ALA A 168 -8.73 8.90 -6.48
N THR A 169 -10.05 8.95 -6.67
CA THR A 169 -10.67 9.18 -7.97
C THR A 169 -10.54 10.67 -8.33
N SER A 170 -9.35 11.06 -8.81
CA SER A 170 -8.95 12.43 -9.11
C SER A 170 -8.06 12.44 -10.36
N ASP A 171 -7.99 13.59 -11.04
CA ASP A 171 -7.04 13.89 -12.11
C ASP A 171 -6.01 14.97 -11.70
N LYS A 172 -5.94 15.31 -10.41
CA LYS A 172 -4.93 16.26 -9.91
C LYS A 172 -3.52 15.75 -10.25
N ASP A 173 -2.63 16.67 -10.61
CA ASP A 173 -1.23 16.34 -10.90
C ASP A 173 -0.45 16.00 -9.61
N GLU A 174 -0.66 14.78 -9.13
CA GLU A 174 -0.04 14.18 -7.94
C GLU A 174 -0.05 12.65 -8.03
N ALA A 175 0.85 12.00 -7.31
CA ALA A 175 1.03 10.54 -7.41
C ALA A 175 -0.21 9.74 -6.96
N SER A 176 -1.02 10.24 -6.02
CA SER A 176 -2.21 9.52 -5.53
C SER A 176 -3.47 9.69 -6.40
N SER A 177 -3.40 10.46 -7.49
CA SER A 177 -4.51 10.51 -8.45
C SER A 177 -4.57 9.23 -9.28
N ILE A 178 -5.72 8.56 -9.33
CA ILE A 178 -5.90 7.37 -10.18
C ILE A 178 -5.88 7.72 -11.68
N PHE A 179 -6.29 8.94 -12.05
CA PHE A 179 -6.33 9.40 -13.44
C PHE A 179 -5.28 10.48 -13.72
N ARG A 180 -4.77 10.51 -14.95
CA ARG A 180 -3.84 11.54 -15.42
C ARG A 180 -4.55 12.90 -15.55
N PRO A 181 -3.84 14.03 -15.37
CA PRO A 181 -4.42 15.36 -15.55
C PRO A 181 -5.11 15.56 -16.90
N GLY A 182 -6.32 16.11 -16.86
CA GLY A 182 -7.13 16.37 -18.06
C GLY A 182 -7.94 15.17 -18.55
N THR A 183 -8.01 14.09 -17.77
CA THR A 183 -8.90 12.96 -18.06
C THR A 183 -10.35 13.42 -18.09
N ASN A 184 -11.10 13.02 -19.12
CA ASN A 184 -12.52 13.32 -19.19
C ASN A 184 -13.30 12.45 -18.19
N PRO A 185 -13.92 13.03 -17.14
CA PRO A 185 -14.64 12.25 -16.13
C PRO A 185 -15.86 11.52 -16.69
N ASP A 186 -16.44 11.99 -17.79
CA ASP A 186 -17.60 11.34 -18.43
C ASP A 186 -17.19 10.19 -19.36
N SER A 187 -15.90 10.04 -19.68
CA SER A 187 -15.40 9.01 -20.60
C SER A 187 -13.94 8.64 -20.33
N PRO A 188 -13.59 8.16 -19.11
CA PRO A 188 -12.24 7.70 -18.81
C PRO A 188 -11.94 6.38 -19.52
N SER A 189 -10.67 6.15 -19.81
CA SER A 189 -10.13 4.94 -20.42
C SER A 189 -8.99 4.34 -19.59
N LEU A 190 -8.62 3.08 -19.87
CA LEU A 190 -7.47 2.47 -19.19
C LEU A 190 -6.14 3.20 -19.47
N SER A 191 -6.03 3.83 -20.64
CA SER A 191 -4.89 4.70 -20.98
C SER A 191 -4.89 6.04 -20.25
N ASP A 192 -5.90 6.34 -19.44
CA ASP A 192 -5.93 7.53 -18.59
C ASP A 192 -5.42 7.24 -17.17
N LEU A 193 -5.22 5.97 -16.81
CA LEU A 193 -4.77 5.58 -15.46
C LEU A 193 -3.30 5.93 -15.21
N THR A 194 -3.00 6.60 -14.10
CA THR A 194 -1.63 6.80 -13.59
C THR A 194 -0.98 5.46 -13.20
N GLU A 195 0.30 5.47 -12.81
CA GLU A 195 0.96 4.26 -12.25
C GLU A 195 0.18 3.72 -11.05
N TRP A 196 -0.28 4.60 -10.16
CA TRP A 196 -1.14 4.25 -9.04
C TRP A 196 -2.46 3.61 -9.49
N GLY A 197 -3.15 4.22 -10.46
CA GLY A 197 -4.41 3.67 -10.99
C GLY A 197 -4.24 2.31 -11.66
N GLN A 198 -3.12 2.10 -12.35
CA GLN A 198 -2.77 0.81 -12.97
C GLN A 198 -2.49 -0.25 -11.91
N TRP A 199 -1.69 0.07 -10.90
CA TRP A 199 -1.42 -0.83 -9.77
C TRP A 199 -2.71 -1.21 -9.05
N LEU A 200 -3.57 -0.23 -8.75
CA LEU A 200 -4.84 -0.46 -8.07
C LEU A 200 -5.75 -1.39 -8.88
N ARG A 201 -5.86 -1.14 -10.20
CA ARG A 201 -6.60 -2.03 -11.10
C ARG A 201 -6.06 -3.46 -11.02
N LYS A 202 -4.74 -3.64 -11.09
CA LYS A 202 -4.11 -4.96 -11.00
C LYS A 202 -4.42 -5.64 -9.66
N ALA A 203 -4.25 -4.93 -8.54
CA ALA A 203 -4.50 -5.46 -7.20
C ALA A 203 -5.95 -5.98 -7.03
N TYR A 204 -6.95 -5.29 -7.59
CA TYR A 204 -8.36 -5.68 -7.44
C TYR A 204 -8.89 -6.63 -8.49
N THR A 205 -8.32 -6.65 -9.70
CA THR A 205 -8.87 -7.42 -10.83
C THR A 205 -7.95 -8.54 -11.31
N GLY A 206 -6.69 -8.54 -10.88
CA GLY A 206 -5.64 -9.41 -11.41
C GLY A 206 -5.21 -9.10 -12.85
N LYS A 207 -5.72 -8.02 -13.46
CA LYS A 207 -5.46 -7.67 -14.86
C LYS A 207 -4.68 -6.38 -14.99
N ASP A 208 -3.67 -6.40 -15.86
CA ASP A 208 -2.95 -5.22 -16.31
C ASP A 208 -3.77 -4.40 -17.34
N THR A 209 -3.27 -3.23 -17.72
CA THR A 209 -3.91 -2.35 -18.73
C THR A 209 -3.60 -2.75 -20.18
N SER A 210 -2.73 -3.73 -20.41
CA SER A 210 -2.31 -4.18 -21.74
C SER A 210 -3.30 -5.12 -22.43
N GLU A 211 -4.32 -5.64 -21.72
CA GLU A 211 -5.24 -6.67 -22.25
C GLU A 211 -6.43 -6.13 -23.06
N GLU A 212 -6.64 -4.82 -23.16
CA GLU A 212 -7.74 -4.23 -23.97
C GLU A 212 -7.24 -3.64 -25.29
N LYS A 213 -6.79 -4.50 -26.20
CA LYS A 213 -6.94 -4.25 -27.64
C LYS A 213 -8.02 -5.19 -28.16
N ASP A 214 -9.25 -4.67 -28.20
CA ASP A 214 -10.37 -5.38 -28.77
C ASP A 214 -10.20 -5.56 -30.30
N SER A 215 -10.35 -6.82 -30.70
CA SER A 215 -10.65 -7.42 -32.00
C SER A 215 -10.55 -6.59 -33.29
N GLN A 216 -9.57 -6.93 -34.13
CA GLN A 216 -9.82 -7.13 -35.56
C GLN A 216 -9.09 -8.37 -36.09
N ASP A 217 -9.92 -9.29 -36.56
CA ASP A 217 -9.65 -10.56 -37.23
C ASP A 217 -8.54 -10.47 -38.30
N THR A 218 -7.57 -11.38 -38.26
CA THR A 218 -7.18 -12.18 -39.43
C THR A 218 -6.35 -13.40 -39.03
N SER A 219 -6.82 -14.54 -39.50
CA SER A 219 -6.26 -15.89 -39.39
C SER A 219 -4.81 -16.05 -39.89
N GLY A 220 -4.05 -16.96 -39.27
CA GLY A 220 -2.93 -17.60 -39.96
C GLY A 220 -1.88 -18.35 -39.13
N SER A 221 -2.11 -19.66 -38.93
CA SER A 221 -1.10 -20.74 -39.01
C SER A 221 0.00 -20.93 -37.94
N SER A 222 -0.10 -22.09 -37.28
CA SER A 222 0.96 -23.10 -37.06
C SER A 222 2.06 -22.90 -36.01
N GLU A 223 2.14 -23.91 -35.14
CA GLU A 223 3.22 -24.26 -34.21
C GLU A 223 4.62 -24.24 -34.83
N LYS A 224 5.62 -23.78 -34.06
CA LYS A 224 6.87 -24.52 -33.85
C LYS A 224 7.70 -23.99 -32.68
N THR A 225 8.11 -24.92 -31.82
CA THR A 225 9.22 -24.83 -30.89
C THR A 225 10.53 -24.50 -31.60
N ALA A 226 11.33 -23.64 -30.97
CA ALA A 226 12.77 -23.56 -31.20
C ALA A 226 13.47 -23.14 -29.89
N GLU A 227 14.29 -24.04 -29.35
CA GLU A 227 15.40 -23.66 -28.46
C GLU A 227 16.49 -22.98 -29.29
N LEU A 228 17.07 -21.90 -28.76
CA LEU A 228 18.42 -21.46 -29.09
C LEU A 228 19.16 -21.18 -27.78
N LYS A 229 20.26 -21.90 -27.58
CA LYS A 229 21.31 -21.63 -26.58
C LYS A 229 22.50 -20.97 -27.26
N SER A 230 22.96 -19.86 -26.71
CA SER A 230 24.36 -19.44 -26.45
C SER A 230 24.33 -17.92 -26.24
N GLY A 231 24.67 -17.34 -25.10
CA GLY A 231 25.84 -17.63 -24.29
C GLY A 231 26.93 -16.59 -24.61
N ASP A 232 26.72 -15.36 -24.15
CA ASP A 232 27.72 -14.44 -23.59
C ASP A 232 26.90 -13.41 -22.78
N ASN A 233 27.16 -13.28 -21.49
CA ASN A 233 26.32 -12.51 -20.56
C ASN A 233 26.33 -11.02 -20.91
N GLU A 234 25.34 -10.58 -21.68
CA GLU A 234 25.02 -9.17 -21.88
C GLU A 234 24.31 -8.56 -20.64
N LEU A 235 23.97 -9.37 -19.64
CA LEU A 235 23.53 -8.89 -18.34
C LEU A 235 24.75 -8.56 -17.46
N GLU A 236 25.05 -7.26 -17.34
CA GLU A 236 26.08 -6.75 -16.44
C GLU A 236 25.54 -6.69 -15.01
N VAL A 237 26.35 -7.18 -14.06
CA VAL A 237 26.04 -7.19 -12.64
C VAL A 237 27.04 -6.31 -11.89
N SER A 238 26.56 -5.26 -11.24
CA SER A 238 27.36 -4.37 -10.42
C SER A 238 26.86 -4.39 -8.99
N LEU A 239 27.73 -4.73 -8.04
CA LEU A 239 27.43 -4.69 -6.61
C LEU A 239 28.20 -3.55 -5.96
N ARG A 240 27.51 -2.72 -5.18
CA ARG A 240 28.12 -1.66 -4.38
C ARG A 240 27.91 -1.96 -2.91
N GLN A 241 29.00 -1.97 -2.14
CA GLN A 241 28.91 -1.91 -0.68
C GLN A 241 28.56 -0.49 -0.26
N SER A 242 27.42 -0.32 0.39
CA SER A 242 26.87 1.01 0.71
C SER A 242 27.00 1.39 2.17
N ASN A 243 27.01 0.41 3.08
CA ASN A 243 27.19 0.66 4.51
C ASN A 243 27.76 -0.56 5.25
N THR A 244 28.44 -0.33 6.37
CA THR A 244 28.96 -1.38 7.26
C THR A 244 28.90 -0.92 8.71
N TRP A 245 28.39 -1.76 9.62
CA TRP A 245 28.35 -1.48 11.05
C TRP A 245 28.50 -2.74 11.90
N ASN A 246 28.72 -2.54 13.20
CA ASN A 246 28.83 -3.62 14.17
C ASN A 246 27.63 -3.59 15.13
N SER A 247 27.03 -4.75 15.39
CA SER A 247 26.04 -4.94 16.46
C SER A 247 26.18 -6.34 17.05
N ASP A 248 26.07 -6.48 18.37
CA ASP A 248 26.04 -7.78 19.06
C ASP A 248 27.23 -8.70 18.73
N GLY A 249 28.42 -8.11 18.52
CA GLY A 249 29.64 -8.85 18.18
C GLY A 249 29.69 -9.37 16.73
N MET A 250 28.72 -8.99 15.89
CA MET A 250 28.64 -9.32 14.47
C MET A 250 28.83 -8.08 13.60
N VAL A 251 29.26 -8.30 12.35
CA VAL A 251 29.40 -7.27 11.33
C VAL A 251 28.23 -7.38 10.35
N PHE A 252 27.57 -6.26 10.11
CA PHE A 252 26.51 -6.10 9.14
C PHE A 252 27.03 -5.30 7.97
N THR A 253 26.74 -5.74 6.74
CA THR A 253 27.19 -5.05 5.53
C THR A 253 26.04 -5.00 4.54
N GLN A 254 25.73 -3.78 4.10
CA GLN A 254 24.69 -3.50 3.11
C GLN A 254 25.29 -3.47 1.71
N PHE A 255 24.65 -4.18 0.79
CA PHE A 255 24.98 -4.19 -0.62
C PHE A 255 23.78 -3.75 -1.47
N ASP A 256 24.06 -2.88 -2.44
CA ASP A 256 23.11 -2.49 -3.49
C ASP A 256 23.58 -3.13 -4.82
N LEU A 257 22.68 -3.83 -5.48
CA LEU A 257 22.90 -4.56 -6.73
C LEU A 257 22.21 -3.81 -7.87
N THR A 258 22.98 -3.60 -8.95
CA THR A 258 22.49 -3.13 -10.23
C THR A 258 22.69 -4.20 -11.28
N LEU A 259 21.63 -4.49 -12.05
CA LEU A 259 21.66 -5.36 -13.23
C LEU A 259 21.41 -4.49 -14.46
N THR A 260 22.23 -4.57 -15.50
CA THR A 260 22.01 -3.84 -16.76
C THR A 260 22.01 -4.81 -17.91
N ASN A 261 20.93 -4.82 -18.69
CA ASN A 261 20.80 -5.66 -19.86
C ASN A 261 21.33 -4.91 -21.09
N HIS A 262 22.52 -5.27 -21.55
CA HIS A 262 23.13 -4.73 -22.77
C HIS A 262 22.73 -5.48 -24.04
N SER A 263 21.87 -6.50 -23.93
CA SER A 263 21.41 -7.26 -25.09
C SER A 263 20.36 -6.52 -25.89
N ASP A 264 20.10 -7.01 -27.09
CA ASP A 264 18.99 -6.56 -27.93
C ASP A 264 17.67 -7.28 -27.64
N GLN A 265 17.63 -8.21 -26.65
CA GLN A 265 16.45 -8.96 -26.23
C GLN A 265 16.09 -8.74 -24.75
N PRO A 266 14.84 -8.97 -24.34
CA PRO A 266 14.52 -9.02 -22.92
C PRO A 266 15.18 -10.22 -22.23
N VAL A 267 15.74 -10.01 -21.04
CA VAL A 267 16.29 -11.10 -20.20
C VAL A 267 15.29 -11.48 -19.13
N THR A 268 14.87 -12.75 -19.11
CA THR A 268 13.91 -13.30 -18.14
C THR A 268 14.50 -14.43 -17.31
N GLY A 269 14.03 -14.62 -16.09
CA GLY A 269 14.41 -15.78 -15.26
C GLY A 269 15.89 -15.79 -14.87
N TRP A 270 16.50 -14.60 -14.79
CA TRP A 270 17.88 -14.43 -14.35
C TRP A 270 18.07 -14.90 -12.90
N SER A 271 19.29 -15.25 -12.55
CA SER A 271 19.66 -15.67 -11.20
C SER A 271 21.14 -15.41 -11.02
N GLU A 272 21.46 -14.47 -10.15
CA GLU A 272 22.84 -14.09 -9.88
C GLU A 272 23.37 -14.76 -8.61
N VAL A 273 24.64 -15.14 -8.65
CA VAL A 273 25.32 -15.81 -7.55
C VAL A 273 26.54 -14.99 -7.17
N LEU A 274 26.49 -14.37 -5.99
CA LEU A 274 27.52 -13.51 -5.46
C LEU A 274 28.35 -14.28 -4.43
N ASN A 275 29.67 -14.28 -4.58
CA ASN A 275 30.58 -14.95 -3.67
C ASN A 275 31.22 -13.94 -2.72
N PHE A 276 31.34 -14.30 -1.45
CA PHE A 276 31.94 -13.46 -0.42
C PHE A 276 33.20 -14.09 0.19
N THR A 277 34.00 -13.26 0.84
CA THR A 277 35.21 -13.67 1.56
C THR A 277 34.94 -14.52 2.80
N LYS A 278 33.74 -14.43 3.40
CA LYS A 278 33.32 -15.18 4.59
C LYS A 278 31.91 -15.76 4.43
N GLU A 279 31.54 -16.65 5.35
CA GLU A 279 30.17 -17.09 5.50
C GLU A 279 29.26 -15.93 5.91
N VAL A 280 28.08 -15.90 5.30
CA VAL A 280 27.08 -14.84 5.46
C VAL A 280 25.70 -15.43 5.71
N SER A 281 24.88 -14.69 6.44
CA SER A 281 23.44 -14.92 6.55
C SER A 281 22.70 -13.65 6.12
N ILE A 282 21.53 -13.80 5.50
CA ILE A 282 20.68 -12.65 5.16
C ILE A 282 20.02 -12.14 6.44
N ASP A 283 20.21 -10.86 6.73
CA ASP A 283 19.53 -10.16 7.80
C ASP A 283 18.27 -9.46 7.26
N GLN A 284 18.44 -8.74 6.15
CA GLN A 284 17.36 -8.08 5.42
C GLN A 284 17.64 -8.15 3.91
N SER A 285 16.59 -8.11 3.11
CA SER A 285 16.67 -8.05 1.65
C SER A 285 15.46 -7.32 1.09
N TRP A 286 15.63 -6.64 -0.04
CA TRP A 286 14.55 -5.96 -0.75
C TRP A 286 14.72 -6.08 -2.27
N ASN A 287 13.59 -5.94 -2.99
CA ASN A 287 13.54 -5.93 -4.47
C ASN A 287 14.10 -7.18 -5.18
N GLY A 288 14.28 -8.30 -4.45
CA GLY A 288 14.72 -9.60 -4.98
C GLY A 288 14.40 -10.75 -4.03
N ASP A 289 14.35 -11.98 -4.55
CA ASP A 289 14.38 -13.21 -3.74
C ASP A 289 15.85 -13.56 -3.46
N ILE A 290 16.27 -13.30 -2.21
CA ILE A 290 17.68 -13.33 -1.82
C ILE A 290 17.88 -14.36 -0.71
N SER A 291 18.78 -15.30 -0.95
CA SER A 291 19.11 -16.35 0.02
C SER A 291 20.61 -16.53 0.13
N ALA A 292 21.08 -16.87 1.34
CA ALA A 292 22.48 -17.15 1.61
C ALA A 292 22.70 -18.63 1.96
N SER A 293 23.80 -19.19 1.46
CA SER A 293 24.28 -20.52 1.83
C SER A 293 25.81 -20.51 1.88
N GLY A 294 26.37 -20.72 3.08
CA GLY A 294 27.81 -20.58 3.31
C GLY A 294 28.28 -19.16 2.99
N ASN A 295 29.26 -19.02 2.10
CA ASN A 295 29.80 -17.73 1.65
C ASN A 295 29.18 -17.22 0.34
N THR A 296 28.03 -17.77 -0.05
CA THR A 296 27.38 -17.47 -1.34
C THR A 296 26.01 -16.85 -1.09
N VAL A 297 25.67 -15.80 -1.83
CA VAL A 297 24.32 -15.22 -1.88
C VAL A 297 23.75 -15.44 -3.28
N THR A 298 22.58 -16.04 -3.36
CA THR A 298 21.80 -16.16 -4.60
C THR A 298 20.76 -15.05 -4.62
N VAL A 299 20.74 -14.28 -5.70
CA VAL A 299 19.77 -13.21 -5.97
C VAL A 299 18.94 -13.63 -7.18
N LYS A 300 17.64 -13.71 -6.98
CA LYS A 300 16.65 -13.96 -8.04
C LYS A 300 15.71 -12.77 -8.18
N PRO A 301 15.06 -12.61 -9.34
CA PRO A 301 14.05 -11.58 -9.50
C PRO A 301 12.94 -11.74 -8.46
N GLY A 302 12.63 -10.64 -7.78
CA GLY A 302 11.34 -10.50 -7.12
C GLY A 302 10.21 -10.39 -8.16
N GLN A 303 8.96 -10.24 -7.71
CA GLN A 303 7.81 -10.19 -8.62
C GLN A 303 7.88 -9.06 -9.67
N TYR A 304 8.63 -7.99 -9.40
CA TYR A 304 8.68 -6.78 -10.23
C TYR A 304 9.90 -6.68 -11.17
N HIS A 305 10.87 -7.62 -11.10
CA HIS A 305 12.09 -7.60 -11.94
C HIS A 305 12.30 -8.88 -12.74
N ALA A 306 11.24 -9.67 -12.96
CA ALA A 306 11.32 -10.97 -13.65
C ALA A 306 11.83 -10.87 -15.09
N THR A 307 11.66 -9.71 -15.73
CA THR A 307 12.15 -9.38 -17.07
C THR A 307 12.89 -8.05 -17.05
N ILE A 308 14.09 -7.97 -17.64
CA ILE A 308 14.83 -6.73 -17.85
C ILE A 308 14.85 -6.48 -19.36
N GLN A 309 14.23 -5.39 -19.85
CA GLN A 309 14.18 -5.13 -21.29
C GLN A 309 15.56 -4.79 -21.86
N ALA A 310 15.69 -4.89 -23.17
CA ALA A 310 16.92 -4.51 -23.89
C ALA A 310 17.32 -3.06 -23.56
N GLY A 311 18.56 -2.87 -23.10
CA GLY A 311 19.11 -1.57 -22.73
C GLY A 311 18.70 -1.04 -21.34
N GLU A 312 17.89 -1.76 -20.57
CA GLU A 312 17.43 -1.31 -19.24
C GLU A 312 18.36 -1.72 -18.11
N SER A 313 18.28 -0.98 -17.00
CA SER A 313 18.92 -1.32 -15.74
C SER A 313 17.91 -1.44 -14.59
N VAL A 314 18.08 -2.44 -13.74
CA VAL A 314 17.45 -2.55 -12.43
C VAL A 314 18.46 -2.10 -11.39
N LYS A 315 18.15 -1.08 -10.57
CA LYS A 315 19.14 -0.40 -9.70
C LYS A 315 18.85 -0.45 -8.19
N ASP A 316 17.72 -1.04 -7.80
CA ASP A 316 17.23 -0.98 -6.41
C ASP A 316 17.18 -2.36 -5.72
N ILE A 317 17.86 -3.37 -6.25
CA ILE A 317 17.98 -4.66 -5.54
C ILE A 317 18.99 -4.49 -4.42
N GLY A 318 18.70 -4.94 -3.21
CA GLY A 318 19.70 -4.84 -2.14
C GLY A 318 19.44 -5.77 -0.97
N PHE A 319 20.48 -5.94 -0.16
CA PHE A 319 20.44 -6.84 0.98
C PHE A 319 21.50 -6.45 2.02
N ILE A 320 21.19 -6.79 3.27
CA ILE A 320 22.09 -6.70 4.40
C ILE A 320 22.49 -8.12 4.77
N VAL A 321 23.80 -8.38 4.77
CA VAL A 321 24.34 -9.63 5.30
C VAL A 321 24.90 -9.43 6.70
N LYS A 322 24.79 -10.47 7.52
CA LYS A 322 25.45 -10.61 8.81
C LYS A 322 26.54 -11.66 8.75
N SER A 323 27.71 -11.34 9.31
CA SER A 323 28.88 -12.22 9.37
C SER A 323 29.77 -11.95 10.60
N ASP A 324 30.75 -12.83 10.83
CA ASP A 324 31.67 -12.76 11.98
C ASP A 324 32.85 -11.76 11.80
N GLY A 325 32.83 -10.96 10.73
CA GLY A 325 33.90 -10.01 10.39
C GLY A 325 33.57 -9.25 9.09
N MET A 326 34.44 -8.35 8.65
CA MET A 326 34.20 -7.64 7.37
C MET A 326 34.16 -8.63 6.20
N VAL A 327 33.16 -8.44 5.33
CA VAL A 327 32.92 -9.23 4.11
C VAL A 327 33.15 -8.37 2.88
N GLU A 328 33.76 -8.96 1.87
CA GLU A 328 33.99 -8.36 0.55
C GLU A 328 33.50 -9.32 -0.53
N GLN A 329 33.00 -8.79 -1.65
CA GLN A 329 32.66 -9.60 -2.81
C GLN A 329 33.95 -10.12 -3.48
N LYS A 330 33.95 -11.39 -3.88
CA LYS A 330 34.99 -12.05 -4.67
C LYS A 330 34.69 -12.03 -6.16
#